data_AF-A0AAU4JS61-F1
#
_entry.id   AF-A0AAU4JS61-F1
#
_cell.length_a   1.000
_cell.length_b   1.000
_cell.length_c   1.000
_cell.angle_alpha   90.00
_cell.angle_beta   90.00
_cell.angle_gamma   90.00
#
_symmetry.space_group_name_H-M   'P 1'
#
loop_
_entity.id
_entity.type
_entity.pdbx_description
1 polymer ?
#
loop_
_entity_poly.entity_id
_entity_poly.type
_entity_poly.pdbx_seq_one_letter_code
_entity_poly.pdbx_strand_id
1 'polypeptide(L)'
;MTATRGTRALLGVLFLAAATVGAWILWLGWDTRYTVDAQTGASSGPYEPWQVIGCVVTLVLLAALAGTRLSPWLVAPVMTVAFTAVWSWRAAGTDDSGLWAVGAVLVLVGMAVGSALASLVGRRVGQRFAGRSV
;
A
#
# COMPACT_ATOMS: atom_id res chain seq x y z
N MET A 1 -8.22 -23.74 23.05
CA MET A 1 -7.45 -22.46 23.05
C MET A 1 -7.02 -21.98 21.65
N THR A 2 -7.51 -22.57 20.55
CA THR A 2 -7.13 -22.22 19.16
C THR A 2 -7.96 -21.07 18.56
N ALA A 3 -9.24 -20.94 18.95
CA ALA A 3 -10.16 -19.95 18.38
C ALA A 3 -9.68 -18.49 18.53
N THR A 4 -9.20 -18.11 19.71
CA THR A 4 -8.78 -16.72 20.01
C THR A 4 -7.54 -16.27 19.24
N ARG A 5 -6.63 -17.20 18.88
CA ARG A 5 -5.43 -16.91 18.07
C ARG A 5 -5.80 -16.64 16.61
N GLY A 6 -6.75 -17.43 16.07
CA GLY A 6 -7.27 -17.27 14.71
C GLY A 6 -8.03 -15.95 14.54
N THR A 7 -8.93 -15.62 15.47
CA THR A 7 -9.69 -14.36 15.42
C THR A 7 -8.78 -13.13 15.45
N ARG A 8 -7.74 -13.12 16.31
CA ARG A 8 -6.78 -12.00 16.37
C ARG A 8 -5.98 -11.83 15.08
N ALA A 9 -5.56 -12.93 14.46
CA ALA A 9 -4.86 -12.88 13.17
C ALA A 9 -5.76 -12.35 12.06
N LEU A 10 -7.02 -12.81 12.00
CA LEU A 10 -8.02 -12.34 11.05
C LEU A 10 -8.29 -10.84 11.21
N LEU A 11 -8.52 -10.38 12.45
CA LEU A 11 -8.72 -8.96 12.74
C LEU A 11 -7.49 -8.13 12.34
N GLY A 12 -6.28 -8.64 12.56
CA GLY A 12 -5.05 -7.98 12.12
C GLY A 12 -4.96 -7.85 10.60
N VAL A 13 -5.35 -8.90 9.86
CA VAL A 13 -5.39 -8.89 8.38
C VAL A 13 -6.45 -7.92 7.87
N LEU A 14 -7.66 -7.94 8.44
CA LEU A 14 -8.74 -7.02 8.07
C LEU A 14 -8.37 -5.57 8.34
N PHE A 15 -7.76 -5.30 9.50
CA PHE A 15 -7.25 -3.98 9.83
C PHE A 15 -6.18 -3.53 8.84
N LEU A 16 -5.23 -4.40 8.48
CA LEU A 16 -4.19 -4.08 7.51
C LEU A 16 -4.77 -3.75 6.13
N ALA A 17 -5.76 -4.52 5.67
CA ALA A 17 -6.45 -4.24 4.42
C ALA A 17 -7.15 -2.86 4.47
N ALA A 18 -7.92 -2.61 5.53
CA ALA A 18 -8.62 -1.34 5.71
C ALA A 18 -7.66 -0.14 5.82
N ALA A 19 -6.56 -0.29 6.55
CA ALA A 19 -5.52 0.75 6.68
C ALA A 19 -4.83 1.02 5.34
N THR A 20 -4.62 0.00 4.51
CA THR A 20 -4.04 0.14 3.17
C THR A 20 -4.96 0.93 2.25
N VAL A 21 -6.26 0.62 2.27
CA VAL A 21 -7.28 1.40 1.53
C VAL A 21 -7.35 2.83 2.07
N GLY A 22 -7.33 3.00 3.39
CA GLY A 22 -7.31 4.32 4.03
C GLY A 22 -6.10 5.16 3.64
N ALA A 23 -4.91 4.56 3.52
CA ALA A 23 -3.71 5.25 3.05
C ALA A 23 -3.87 5.74 1.60
N TRP A 24 -4.48 4.95 0.73
CA TRP A 24 -4.80 5.40 -0.62
C TRP A 24 -5.80 6.57 -0.60
N ILE A 25 -6.90 6.47 0.16
CA ILE A 25 -7.91 7.54 0.25
C ILE A 25 -7.30 8.84 0.76
N LEU A 26 -6.51 8.76 1.84
CA LEU A 26 -5.88 9.89 2.50
C LEU A 26 -4.95 10.68 1.58
N TRP A 27 -4.18 9.99 0.75
CA TRP A 27 -3.13 10.62 -0.06
C TRP A 27 -3.55 10.85 -1.51
N LEU A 28 -4.21 9.87 -2.12
CA LEU A 28 -4.51 9.81 -3.56
C LEU A 28 -6.00 9.87 -3.88
N GLY A 29 -6.87 9.86 -2.86
CA GLY A 29 -8.32 9.77 -3.04
C GLY A 29 -9.04 11.09 -3.28
N TRP A 30 -8.41 12.24 -3.03
CA TRP A 30 -9.15 13.52 -3.01
C TRP A 30 -8.68 14.51 -4.07
N ASP A 31 -7.37 14.72 -4.23
CA ASP A 31 -6.84 15.58 -5.29
C ASP A 31 -6.21 14.76 -6.41
N THR A 32 -6.77 14.92 -7.62
CA THR A 32 -6.43 14.17 -8.84
C THR A 32 -6.35 15.10 -10.06
N ARG A 33 -6.16 16.41 -9.84
CA ARG A 33 -6.20 17.40 -10.91
C ARG A 33 -4.89 17.39 -11.71
N TYR A 34 -5.03 17.60 -13.01
CA TYR A 34 -3.88 17.92 -13.86
C TYR A 34 -3.61 19.42 -13.80
N THR A 35 -2.35 19.77 -13.57
CA THR A 35 -1.84 21.13 -13.67
C THR A 35 -1.11 21.26 -15.00
N VAL A 36 -1.20 22.43 -15.63
CA VAL A 36 -0.43 22.75 -16.83
C VAL A 36 0.55 23.85 -16.46
N ASP A 37 1.83 23.59 -16.67
CA ASP A 37 2.88 24.57 -16.45
C ASP A 37 2.77 25.67 -17.52
N ALA A 38 2.60 26.91 -17.09
CA ALA A 38 2.35 28.04 -17.98
C ALA A 38 3.56 28.45 -18.83
N GLN A 39 4.77 28.01 -18.48
CA GLN A 39 6.01 28.38 -19.18
C GLN A 39 6.44 27.32 -20.20
N THR A 40 6.20 26.05 -19.88
CA THR A 40 6.63 24.90 -20.68
C THR A 40 5.47 24.23 -21.42
N GLY A 41 4.22 24.51 -21.04
CA GLY A 41 3.03 23.83 -21.55
C GLY A 41 2.94 22.36 -21.11
N ALA A 42 3.83 21.89 -20.23
CA ALA A 42 3.84 20.51 -19.76
C ALA A 42 2.65 20.25 -18.82
N SER A 43 1.96 19.14 -19.03
CA SER A 43 0.94 18.67 -18.10
C SER A 43 1.57 17.78 -17.04
N SER A 44 1.32 18.10 -15.77
CA SER A 44 1.74 17.36 -14.59
C SER A 44 0.52 16.99 -13.75
N GLY A 45 0.53 15.79 -13.18
CA GLY A 45 -0.62 15.20 -12.50
C GLY A 45 -0.83 13.74 -12.91
N PRO A 46 -1.89 13.07 -12.43
CA PRO A 46 -2.96 13.61 -11.59
C PRO A 46 -2.57 13.79 -10.12
N TYR A 47 -1.41 13.27 -9.70
CA TYR A 47 -0.93 13.37 -8.32
C TYR A 47 0.28 14.26 -8.19
N GLU A 48 0.30 15.06 -7.12
CA GLU A 48 1.47 15.83 -6.73
C GLU A 48 2.56 14.92 -6.13
N PRO A 49 3.86 15.26 -6.30
CA PRO A 49 4.96 14.43 -5.79
C PRO A 49 4.87 14.16 -4.29
N TRP A 50 4.43 15.16 -3.50
CA TRP A 50 4.29 15.02 -2.05
C TRP A 50 3.18 14.04 -1.65
N GLN A 51 2.10 13.94 -2.43
CA GLN A 51 1.01 12.98 -2.19
C GLN A 51 1.52 11.55 -2.36
N VAL A 52 2.27 11.32 -3.43
CA VAL A 52 2.85 10.00 -3.73
C VAL A 52 3.88 9.62 -2.68
N ILE A 53 4.78 10.54 -2.31
CA ILE A 53 5.78 10.30 -1.26
C ILE A 53 5.09 9.98 0.08
N GLY A 54 4.09 10.76 0.48
CA GLY A 54 3.33 10.53 1.71
C GLY A 54 2.63 9.16 1.71
N CYS A 55 2.04 8.78 0.58
CA CYS A 55 1.43 7.46 0.41
C CYS A 55 2.46 6.34 0.57
N VAL A 56 3.59 6.41 -0.15
CA VAL A 56 4.65 5.40 -0.11
C VAL A 56 5.22 5.26 1.31
N VAL A 57 5.53 6.36 1.98
CA VAL A 57 6.04 6.34 3.36
C VAL A 57 5.04 5.68 4.30
N THR A 58 3.76 6.03 4.18
CA THR A 58 2.69 5.44 5.01
C THR A 58 2.60 3.93 4.80
N LEU A 59 2.61 3.47 3.54
CA LEU A 59 2.54 2.05 3.19
C LEU A 59 3.77 1.28 3.68
N VAL A 60 4.97 1.85 3.54
CA VAL A 60 6.21 1.23 4.06
C VAL A 60 6.15 1.07 5.57
N LEU A 61 5.69 2.09 6.30
CA LEU A 61 5.53 2.02 7.75
C LEU A 61 4.49 0.96 8.16
N LEU A 62 3.34 0.91 7.48
CA LEU A 62 2.32 -0.11 7.70
C LEU A 62 2.87 -1.52 7.46
N ALA A 63 3.55 -1.74 6.34
CA ALA A 63 4.13 -3.03 5.98
C ALA A 63 5.23 -3.47 6.97
N ALA A 64 6.12 -2.56 7.36
CA ALA A 64 7.18 -2.83 8.32
C ALA A 64 6.61 -3.15 9.71
N LEU A 65 5.65 -2.35 10.20
CA LEU A 65 5.01 -2.60 11.50
C LEU A 65 4.22 -3.91 11.47
N ALA A 66 3.45 -4.16 10.42
CA ALA A 66 2.72 -5.42 10.25
C ALA A 66 3.68 -6.61 10.19
N GLY A 67 4.84 -6.50 9.53
CA GLY A 67 5.86 -7.53 9.46
C GLY A 67 6.50 -7.90 10.81
N THR A 68 6.37 -7.06 11.84
CA THR A 68 6.78 -7.42 13.21
C THR A 68 5.81 -8.38 13.90
N ARG A 69 4.54 -8.42 13.47
CA ARG A 69 3.47 -9.18 14.14
C ARG A 69 2.82 -10.27 13.27
N LEU A 70 2.86 -10.10 11.95
CA LEU A 70 2.27 -10.98 10.95
C LEU A 70 3.37 -11.56 10.06
N SER A 71 3.07 -12.69 9.41
CA SER A 71 3.97 -13.26 8.40
C SER A 71 4.07 -12.31 7.19
N PRO A 72 5.28 -12.03 6.65
CA PRO A 72 5.45 -11.30 5.40
C PRO A 72 4.64 -11.88 4.24
N TRP A 73 4.45 -13.21 4.23
CA TRP A 73 3.62 -13.93 3.27
C TRP A 73 2.13 -13.61 3.36
N LEU A 74 1.66 -13.02 4.46
CA LEU A 74 0.30 -12.48 4.58
C LEU A 74 0.27 -10.98 4.31
N VAL A 75 1.25 -10.23 4.84
CA VAL A 75 1.30 -8.77 4.70
C VAL A 75 1.34 -8.36 3.23
N ALA A 76 2.25 -8.95 2.45
CA ALA A 76 2.46 -8.57 1.06
C ALA A 76 1.21 -8.78 0.19
N PRO A 77 0.58 -9.97 0.12
CA PRO A 77 -0.60 -10.16 -0.72
C PRO A 77 -1.80 -9.33 -0.23
N VAL A 78 -2.00 -9.17 1.07
CA VAL A 78 -3.14 -8.39 1.61
C VAL A 78 -3.01 -6.92 1.19
N MET A 79 -1.85 -6.31 1.40
CA MET A 79 -1.64 -4.91 1.00
C MET A 79 -1.71 -4.74 -0.51
N THR A 80 -1.11 -5.67 -1.25
CA THR A 80 -1.11 -5.65 -2.72
C THR A 80 -2.52 -5.70 -3.28
N VAL A 81 -3.34 -6.65 -2.84
CA VAL A 81 -4.72 -6.78 -3.31
C VAL A 81 -5.55 -5.57 -2.88
N ALA A 82 -5.47 -5.15 -1.62
CA ALA A 82 -6.26 -4.04 -1.10
C ALA A 82 -5.96 -2.72 -1.84
N PHE A 83 -4.69 -2.37 -2.01
CA PHE A 83 -4.28 -1.15 -2.69
C PHE A 83 -4.60 -1.19 -4.19
N THR A 84 -4.27 -2.30 -4.85
CA THR A 84 -4.52 -2.45 -6.30
C THR A 84 -6.01 -2.42 -6.60
N ALA A 85 -6.85 -3.03 -5.75
CA ALA A 85 -8.30 -3.03 -5.94
C ALA A 85 -8.88 -1.61 -5.84
N VAL A 86 -8.56 -0.85 -4.81
CA VAL A 86 -9.09 0.52 -4.65
C VAL A 86 -8.58 1.46 -5.75
N TRP A 87 -7.30 1.34 -6.13
CA TRP A 87 -6.74 2.12 -7.22
C TRP A 87 -7.39 1.77 -8.56
N SER A 88 -7.55 0.48 -8.86
CA SER A 88 -8.14 0.00 -10.12
C SER A 88 -9.60 0.38 -10.24
N TRP A 89 -10.35 0.35 -9.13
CA TRP A 89 -11.75 0.79 -9.13
C TRP A 89 -11.87 2.26 -9.55
N ARG A 90 -11.02 3.14 -9.02
CA ARG A 90 -11.03 4.54 -9.46
C ARG A 90 -10.57 4.70 -10.91
N ALA A 91 -9.48 4.05 -11.29
CA ALA A 91 -8.91 4.18 -12.63
C ALA A 91 -9.90 3.70 -13.71
N ALA A 92 -10.53 2.54 -13.50
CA ALA A 92 -11.55 2.00 -14.41
C ALA A 92 -12.80 2.89 -14.51
N GLY A 93 -13.10 3.70 -13.49
CA GLY A 93 -14.22 4.64 -13.51
C GLY A 93 -13.94 5.94 -14.28
N THR A 94 -12.69 6.21 -14.64
CA THR A 94 -12.26 7.47 -15.27
C THR A 94 -11.55 7.29 -16.60
N ASP A 95 -11.21 6.05 -16.98
CA ASP A 95 -10.42 5.74 -18.18
C ASP A 95 -11.19 4.82 -19.14
N ASP A 96 -11.60 5.37 -20.28
CA ASP A 96 -12.31 4.64 -21.35
C ASP A 96 -11.35 3.93 -22.32
N SER A 97 -10.03 4.19 -22.25
CA SER A 97 -9.03 3.62 -23.18
C SER A 97 -8.61 2.19 -22.86
N GLY A 98 -8.84 1.75 -21.61
CA GLY A 98 -8.37 0.46 -21.10
C GLY A 98 -6.92 0.45 -20.61
N LEU A 99 -6.20 1.58 -20.70
CA LEU A 99 -4.83 1.72 -20.17
C LEU A 99 -4.76 1.49 -18.66
N TRP A 100 -5.86 1.70 -17.94
CA TRP A 100 -6.00 1.39 -16.53
C TRP A 100 -5.61 -0.05 -16.20
N ALA A 101 -5.81 -1.02 -17.10
CA ALA A 101 -5.45 -2.41 -16.87
C ALA A 101 -3.93 -2.61 -16.84
N VAL A 102 -3.19 -1.93 -17.71
CA VAL A 102 -1.71 -1.94 -17.69
C VAL A 102 -1.20 -1.28 -16.42
N GLY A 103 -1.79 -0.13 -16.05
CA GLY A 103 -1.50 0.53 -14.78
C GLY A 103 -1.77 -0.37 -13.58
N ALA A 104 -2.86 -1.13 -13.59
CA ALA A 104 -3.21 -2.06 -12.52
C ALA A 104 -2.15 -3.17 -12.36
N VAL A 105 -1.62 -3.71 -13.47
CA VAL A 105 -0.52 -4.69 -13.42
C VAL A 105 0.75 -4.09 -12.85
N LEU A 106 1.11 -2.86 -13.24
CA LEU A 106 2.28 -2.17 -12.71
C LEU A 106 2.13 -1.88 -11.20
N VAL A 107 0.96 -1.42 -10.77
CA VAL A 107 0.64 -1.20 -9.35
C VAL A 107 0.69 -2.51 -8.58
N LEU A 108 0.13 -3.59 -9.13
CA LEU A 108 0.15 -4.93 -8.52
C LEU A 108 1.60 -5.39 -8.26
N VAL A 109 2.46 -5.30 -9.27
CA VAL A 109 3.87 -5.70 -9.17
C VAL A 109 4.63 -4.80 -8.21
N GLY A 110 4.49 -3.48 -8.32
CA GLY A 110 5.15 -2.52 -7.45
C GLY A 110 4.75 -2.71 -5.98
N MET A 111 3.46 -2.90 -5.71
CA MET A 111 2.96 -3.19 -4.37
C MET A 111 3.46 -4.54 -3.85
N ALA A 112 3.45 -5.59 -4.67
CA ALA A 112 3.95 -6.91 -4.26
C ALA A 112 5.41 -6.85 -3.82
N VAL A 113 6.26 -6.22 -4.64
CA VAL A 113 7.69 -6.08 -4.34
C VAL A 113 7.90 -5.17 -3.13
N GLY A 114 7.29 -3.98 -3.12
CA GLY A 114 7.48 -2.99 -2.05
C GLY A 114 7.01 -3.48 -0.68
N SER A 115 5.81 -4.05 -0.62
CA SER A 115 5.24 -4.58 0.64
C SER A 115 5.97 -5.82 1.14
N ALA A 116 6.46 -6.70 0.23
CA ALA A 116 7.30 -7.83 0.62
C ALA A 116 8.63 -7.35 1.24
N LEU A 117 9.35 -6.44 0.57
CA LEU A 117 10.62 -5.92 1.08
C LEU A 117 10.44 -5.21 2.43
N ALA A 118 9.46 -4.30 2.54
CA ALA A 118 9.19 -3.56 3.77
C ALA A 118 8.80 -4.50 4.94
N SER A 119 7.95 -5.50 4.69
CA SER A 119 7.56 -6.47 5.72
C SER A 119 8.70 -7.42 6.12
N LEU A 120 9.57 -7.82 5.18
CA LEU A 120 10.80 -8.56 5.51
C LEU A 120 11.72 -7.75 6.42
N VAL A 121 11.95 -6.47 6.10
CA VAL A 121 12.75 -5.57 6.93
C VAL A 121 12.13 -5.46 8.33
N GLY A 122 10.83 -5.21 8.42
CA GLY A 122 10.09 -5.17 9.68
C GLY A 122 10.27 -6.44 10.51
N ARG A 123 10.16 -7.61 9.88
CA ARG A 123 10.38 -8.90 10.55
C ARG A 123 11.79 -9.05 11.11
N ARG A 124 12.82 -8.71 10.31
CA ARG A 124 14.23 -8.79 10.73
C ARG A 124 14.51 -7.84 11.89
N VAL A 125 13.95 -6.64 11.86
CA VAL A 125 14.08 -5.66 12.94
C VAL A 125 13.41 -6.17 14.22
N GLY A 126 12.18 -6.69 14.13
CA GLY A 126 11.47 -7.26 15.29
C GLY A 126 12.22 -8.43 15.94
N GLN A 127 12.81 -9.32 15.14
CA GLN A 127 13.63 -10.43 15.64
C GLN A 127 14.89 -9.96 16.38
N ARG A 128 15.55 -8.91 15.89
CA ARG A 128 16.74 -8.32 16.55
C ARG A 128 16.42 -7.72 17.91
N PHE A 129 15.25 -7.09 18.06
CA PHE A 129 14.85 -6.53 19.34
C PHE A 129 14.42 -7.60 20.34
N ALA A 130 13.76 -8.68 19.90
CA ALA A 130 13.39 -9.78 20.77
C ALA A 130 14.62 -10.59 21.28
N GLY A 131 15.69 -10.67 20.50
CA GLY A 131 16.93 -11.37 20.88
C GLY A 131 17.86 -10.61 21.83
N ARG A 132 17.61 -9.31 22.09
CA ARG A 132 18.40 -8.49 23.04
C ARG A 132 17.88 -8.55 24.48
N SER A 133 16.80 -9.28 24.72
CA SER A 133 16.11 -9.37 26.02
C SER A 133 16.60 -10.53 26.90
N VAL A 134 17.75 -11.14 26.60
CA VAL A 134 18.32 -12.29 27.34
C VAL A 134 19.68 -11.91 27.90
#